data_AF-K5WMR3-F1
#
_entry.id   AF-K5WMR3-F1
#
_cell.length_a   1.000
_cell.length_b   1.000
_cell.length_c   1.000
_cell.angle_alpha   90.00
_cell.angle_beta   90.00
_cell.angle_gamma   90.00
#
_symmetry.space_group_name_H-M   'P 1'
#
loop_
_entity.id
_entity.type
_entity.pdbx_description
1 polymer ?
#
loop_
_entity_poly.entity_id
_entity_poly.type
_entity_poly.pdbx_seq_one_letter_code
_entity_poly.pdbx_strand_id
1 'polypeptide(L)'
;EKLRIHHGAVDQTMITTRPPGEVMNHVRDVLSGMGMEIMLESEFKYRCVRQKRRKGVVGTGQGTMSSSTPTTVVIQETIYGDVSQDAGDEVRFSVELTRIDRLNDTFSLDIRRLKGNLRSYKFLYDTIR
;
A
#
# COMPACT_ATOMS: atom_id res chain seq x y z
N GLU A 1 11.10 -16.28 10.37
CA GLU A 1 12.14 -16.14 9.32
C GLU A 1 13.11 -15.00 9.70
N LYS A 2 14.22 -14.80 8.98
CA LYS A 2 15.18 -13.70 9.28
C LYS A 2 14.87 -12.49 8.38
N LEU A 3 14.84 -11.29 8.96
CA LEU A 3 14.71 -10.03 8.20
C LEU A 3 15.84 -9.88 7.17
N ARG A 4 15.49 -9.45 5.95
CA ARG A 4 16.48 -9.13 4.91
C ARG A 4 17.35 -7.96 5.36
N ILE A 5 18.62 -7.97 4.99
CA ILE A 5 19.54 -6.85 5.26
C ILE A 5 19.41 -5.83 4.12
N HIS A 6 19.23 -4.56 4.47
CA HIS A 6 19.28 -3.46 3.52
C HIS A 6 20.74 -3.08 3.24
N HIS A 7 21.08 -2.96 1.96
CA HIS A 7 22.39 -2.51 1.50
C HIS A 7 22.23 -1.23 0.68
N GLY A 8 22.94 -0.18 1.06
CA GLY A 8 22.95 1.11 0.35
C GLY A 8 22.25 2.22 1.13
N ALA A 9 21.87 3.27 0.40
CA ALA A 9 21.17 4.42 0.98
C ALA A 9 19.74 4.04 1.37
N VAL A 10 19.41 4.27 2.63
CA VAL A 10 18.07 4.09 3.21
C VAL A 10 17.33 5.43 3.22
N ASP A 11 16.03 5.43 2.96
CA ASP A 11 15.20 6.60 3.25
C ASP A 11 15.12 6.80 4.77
N GLN A 12 15.76 7.86 5.26
CA GLN A 12 15.86 8.16 6.68
C GLN A 12 14.51 8.32 7.37
N THR A 13 13.45 8.65 6.63
CA THR A 13 12.10 8.80 7.20
C THR A 13 11.30 7.51 7.26
N MET A 14 11.81 6.45 6.65
CA MET A 14 11.23 5.09 6.74
C MET A 14 11.95 4.23 7.78
N ILE A 15 12.83 4.83 8.60
CA ILE A 15 13.57 4.15 9.67
C ILE A 15 12.71 4.06 10.92
N THR A 16 12.70 2.89 11.54
CA THR A 16 12.00 2.63 12.80
C THR A 16 12.83 1.75 13.71
N THR A 17 12.67 1.95 15.02
CA THR A 17 13.25 1.11 16.08
C THR A 17 12.20 0.25 16.78
N ARG A 18 10.94 0.30 16.31
CA ARG A 18 9.86 -0.52 16.88
C ARG A 18 10.02 -2.01 16.53
N PRO A 19 9.48 -2.91 17.36
CA PRO A 19 9.51 -4.34 17.07
C PRO A 19 8.88 -4.68 15.71
N PRO A 20 9.47 -5.61 14.93
CA PRO A 20 8.98 -5.97 13.60
C PRO A 20 7.49 -6.30 13.53
N GLY A 21 6.97 -7.02 14.52
CA GLY A 21 5.54 -7.39 14.56
C GLY A 21 4.62 -6.18 14.71
N GLU A 22 4.98 -5.21 15.54
CA GLU A 22 4.19 -3.98 15.71
C GLU A 22 4.21 -3.12 14.45
N VAL A 23 5.39 -3.02 13.80
CA VAL A 23 5.54 -2.27 12.55
C VAL A 23 4.68 -2.89 11.45
N MET A 24 4.74 -4.21 11.28
CA MET A 24 3.95 -4.89 10.23
C MET A 24 2.44 -4.75 10.46
N ASN A 25 1.98 -4.85 11.71
CA ASN A 25 0.57 -4.62 12.05
C ASN A 25 0.15 -3.18 11.72
N HIS A 26 0.96 -2.20 12.12
CA HIS A 26 0.67 -0.80 11.84
C HIS A 26 0.65 -0.50 10.33
N VAL A 27 1.63 -1.03 9.58
CA VAL A 27 1.69 -0.90 8.12
C VAL A 27 0.46 -1.48 7.46
N ARG A 28 -0.01 -2.66 7.92
CA ARG A 28 -1.23 -3.27 7.42
C ARG A 28 -2.44 -2.38 7.64
N ASP A 29 -2.59 -1.81 8.83
CA ASP A 29 -3.71 -0.94 9.18
C ASP A 29 -3.73 0.34 8.34
N VAL A 30 -2.57 0.97 8.14
CA VAL A 30 -2.44 2.17 7.29
C VAL A 30 -2.79 1.85 5.83
N LEU A 31 -2.20 0.79 5.27
CA LEU A 31 -2.45 0.40 3.88
C LEU A 31 -3.91 -0.01 3.64
N SER A 32 -4.53 -0.71 4.60
CA SER A 32 -5.96 -1.05 4.53
C SER A 32 -6.82 0.20 4.68
N GLY A 33 -6.42 1.11 5.58
CA GLY A 33 -6.97 2.45 5.77
C GLY A 33 -7.07 3.25 4.47
N MET A 34 -6.04 3.13 3.63
CA MET A 34 -5.93 3.79 2.32
C MET A 34 -6.71 3.09 1.20
N GLY A 35 -7.39 1.96 1.49
CA GLY A 35 -8.13 1.17 0.51
C GLY A 35 -7.23 0.42 -0.47
N MET A 36 -6.03 -0.01 -0.04
CA MET A 36 -5.15 -0.90 -0.78
C MET A 36 -5.54 -2.36 -0.54
N GLU A 37 -5.51 -3.19 -1.58
CA GLU A 37 -5.55 -4.64 -1.42
C GLU A 37 -4.18 -5.13 -0.96
N ILE A 38 -4.13 -5.86 0.16
CA ILE A 38 -2.90 -6.34 0.78
C ILE A 38 -2.85 -7.87 0.71
N MET A 39 -1.73 -8.41 0.25
CA MET A 39 -1.43 -9.83 0.24
C MET A 39 -0.12 -10.09 0.98
N LEU A 40 -0.12 -11.01 1.95
CA LEU A 40 1.10 -11.43 2.64
C LEU A 40 1.95 -12.28 1.69
N GLU A 41 3.17 -11.82 1.39
CA GLU A 41 4.12 -12.54 0.53
C GLU A 41 5.13 -13.32 1.39
N SER A 42 5.57 -12.74 2.51
CA SER A 42 6.33 -13.39 3.59
C SER A 42 6.06 -12.70 4.92
N GLU A 43 6.59 -13.23 6.04
CA GLU A 43 6.37 -12.71 7.40
C GLU A 43 6.56 -11.18 7.52
N PHE A 44 7.54 -10.62 6.80
CA PHE A 44 7.89 -9.19 6.83
C PHE A 44 7.71 -8.49 5.48
N LYS A 45 6.89 -9.06 4.58
CA LYS A 45 6.67 -8.52 3.23
C LYS A 45 5.21 -8.59 2.81
N TYR A 46 4.68 -7.44 2.43
CA TYR A 46 3.39 -7.32 1.77
C TYR A 46 3.55 -7.01 0.30
N ARG A 47 2.65 -7.58 -0.50
CA ARG A 47 2.34 -7.14 -1.85
C ARG A 47 1.03 -6.37 -1.81
N CYS A 48 1.06 -5.14 -2.33
CA CYS A 48 -0.03 -4.20 -2.27
C CYS A 48 -0.50 -3.84 -3.67
N VAL A 49 -1.81 -3.73 -3.85
CA VAL A 49 -2.43 -3.30 -5.10
C VAL A 49 -3.41 -2.18 -4.83
N ARG A 50 -3.17 -1.04 -5.48
CA ARG A 50 -4.19 -0.02 -5.68
C ARG A 50 -4.84 -0.25 -7.03
N GLN A 51 -6.16 -0.43 -7.05
CA GLN A 51 -6.92 -0.52 -8.29
C GLN A 51 -6.88 0.80 -9.08
N LYS A 52 -7.21 0.74 -10.37
CA LYS A 52 -7.41 1.96 -11.17
C LYS A 52 -8.67 2.68 -10.69
N ARG A 53 -8.59 4.00 -10.55
CA ARG A 53 -9.73 4.88 -10.27
C ARG A 53 -10.81 4.57 -11.30
N ARG A 54 -11.89 3.94 -10.84
CA ARG A 54 -13.07 3.75 -11.68
C ARG A 54 -13.64 5.15 -11.89
N LYS A 55 -13.74 5.60 -13.15
CA LYS A 55 -14.60 6.74 -13.47
C LYS A 55 -15.99 6.35 -12.97
N GLY A 56 -16.45 6.97 -11.90
CA GLY A 56 -17.84 6.88 -11.52
C GLY A 56 -18.65 7.32 -12.73
N VAL A 57 -19.37 6.37 -13.34
CA VAL A 57 -20.64 6.72 -13.94
C VAL A 57 -21.47 7.20 -12.75
N VAL A 58 -21.66 8.51 -12.66
CA VAL A 58 -22.73 9.07 -11.83
C VAL A 58 -24.00 8.41 -12.37
N GLY A 59 -24.54 7.48 -11.60
CA GLY A 59 -25.62 6.59 -12.02
C GLY A 59 -26.87 7.39 -12.39
N THR A 60 -27.11 7.52 -13.69
CA THR A 60 -28.46 7.64 -14.24
C THR A 60 -28.72 6.33 -14.98
N GLY A 61 -29.38 5.38 -14.32
CA GLY A 61 -29.55 4.04 -14.87
C GLY A 61 -30.50 3.19 -14.03
N GLN A 62 -31.80 3.34 -14.32
CA GLN A 62 -32.83 2.38 -13.97
C GLN A 62 -32.49 1.05 -14.66
N GLY A 63 -32.36 -0.03 -13.90
CA GLY A 63 -31.91 -1.32 -14.43
C GLY A 63 -32.18 -2.45 -13.44
N THR A 64 -33.21 -3.21 -13.79
CA THR A 64 -33.89 -4.35 -13.17
C THR A 64 -33.03 -5.39 -12.45
N MET A 65 -33.65 -5.97 -11.41
CA MET A 65 -33.18 -6.98 -10.46
C MET A 65 -32.34 -8.13 -11.05
N SER A 66 -31.30 -8.52 -10.32
CA SER A 66 -30.87 -9.93 -10.21
C SER A 66 -30.26 -10.15 -8.83
N SER A 67 -30.91 -11.03 -8.08
CA SER A 67 -30.65 -11.42 -6.71
C SER A 67 -29.26 -12.01 -6.50
N SER A 68 -28.44 -11.32 -5.71
CA SER A 68 -27.48 -11.95 -4.81
C SER A 68 -27.36 -11.07 -3.57
N THR A 69 -27.50 -11.71 -2.40
CA THR A 69 -27.42 -11.15 -1.05
C THR A 69 -26.45 -9.97 -0.92
N PRO A 70 -26.88 -8.79 -0.44
CA PRO A 70 -25.96 -7.71 -0.16
C PRO A 70 -25.24 -8.04 1.15
N THR A 71 -24.10 -8.72 1.06
CA THR A 71 -23.08 -8.58 2.10
C THR A 71 -22.66 -7.13 2.02
N THR A 72 -23.00 -6.32 3.02
CA THR A 72 -22.55 -4.93 3.13
C THR A 72 -21.03 -4.93 3.29
N VAL A 73 -20.31 -5.03 2.18
CA VAL A 73 -18.87 -4.77 2.13
C VAL A 73 -18.74 -3.28 2.35
N VAL A 74 -18.14 -2.88 3.47
CA VAL A 74 -17.67 -1.52 3.67
C VAL A 74 -16.59 -1.31 2.62
N ILE A 75 -16.96 -0.69 1.49
CA ILE A 75 -16.02 -0.31 0.45
C ILE A 75 -15.26 0.87 1.04
N GLN A 76 -14.11 0.59 1.64
CA GLN A 76 -13.21 1.62 2.11
C GLN A 76 -12.72 2.39 0.88
N GLU A 77 -12.97 3.70 0.83
CA GLU A 77 -12.71 4.50 -0.35
C GLU A 77 -11.20 4.54 -0.62
N THR A 78 -10.78 3.97 -1.75
CA THR A 78 -9.38 3.98 -2.16
C THR A 78 -8.88 5.41 -2.34
N ILE A 79 -7.75 5.74 -1.73
CA ILE A 79 -7.17 7.08 -1.85
C ILE A 79 -6.56 7.32 -3.24
N TYR A 80 -6.84 8.49 -3.78
CA TYR A 80 -6.26 8.97 -5.02
C TYR A 80 -5.97 10.47 -4.91
N GLY A 81 -4.85 10.89 -5.50
CA GLY A 81 -4.47 12.29 -5.52
C GLY A 81 -5.23 13.12 -6.57
N ASP A 82 -4.89 14.40 -6.63
CA ASP A 82 -5.29 15.27 -7.74
C ASP A 82 -4.72 14.74 -9.07
N VAL A 83 -5.43 14.93 -10.18
CA VAL A 83 -5.05 14.40 -11.51
C VAL A 83 -3.66 14.88 -11.96
N SER A 84 -3.23 16.04 -11.49
CA SER A 84 -1.88 16.57 -11.73
C SER A 84 -0.78 15.72 -11.08
N GLN A 85 -1.01 15.20 -9.87
CA GLN A 85 -0.05 14.43 -9.06
C GLN A 85 -0.27 12.91 -9.15
N ASP A 86 -1.49 12.47 -9.47
CA ASP A 86 -1.88 11.07 -9.55
C ASP A 86 -2.83 10.84 -10.72
N ALA A 87 -2.38 10.08 -11.73
CA ALA A 87 -3.23 9.74 -12.88
C ALA A 87 -4.42 8.82 -12.51
N GLY A 88 -4.43 8.26 -11.29
CA GLY A 88 -5.44 7.32 -10.83
C GLY A 88 -5.33 5.94 -11.46
N ASP A 89 -4.17 5.59 -12.04
CA ASP A 89 -3.96 4.25 -12.59
C ASP A 89 -3.73 3.20 -11.49
N GLU A 90 -3.81 1.93 -11.89
CA GLU A 90 -3.40 0.79 -11.07
C GLU A 90 -1.93 0.94 -10.68
N VAL A 91 -1.64 0.76 -9.38
CA VAL A 91 -0.28 0.71 -8.86
C VAL A 91 -0.12 -0.59 -8.08
N ARG A 92 0.98 -1.29 -8.32
CA ARG A 92 1.38 -2.47 -7.53
C ARG A 92 2.73 -2.18 -6.92
N PHE A 93 2.88 -2.43 -5.64
CA PHE A 93 4.13 -2.22 -4.92
C PHE A 93 4.29 -3.28 -3.84
N SER A 94 5.51 -3.49 -3.37
CA SER A 94 5.77 -4.27 -2.17
C SER A 94 6.21 -3.36 -1.04
N VAL A 95 5.83 -3.70 0.18
CA VAL A 95 6.35 -3.10 1.41
C VAL A 95 7.06 -4.20 2.17
N GLU A 96 8.33 -4.00 2.49
CA GLU A 96 9.15 -4.99 3.16
C GLU A 96 9.91 -4.36 4.31
N LEU A 97 9.83 -4.96 5.49
CA LEU A 97 10.68 -4.56 6.61
C LEU A 97 12.05 -5.20 6.43
N THR A 98 13.09 -4.39 6.53
CA THR A 98 14.48 -4.82 6.41
C THR A 98 15.28 -4.34 7.60
N ARG A 99 16.35 -5.05 7.95
CA ARG A 99 17.29 -4.60 8.98
C ARG A 99 18.40 -3.77 8.33
N ILE A 100 18.79 -2.67 8.95
CA ILE A 100 19.91 -1.86 8.48
C ILE A 100 21.22 -2.54 8.92
N ASP A 101 22.16 -2.70 7.99
CA ASP A 101 23.45 -3.31 8.31
C ASP A 101 24.18 -2.50 9.39
N ARG A 102 24.80 -3.20 10.35
CA ARG A 102 25.57 -2.63 11.47
C ARG A 102 24.80 -1.75 12.46
N LEU A 103 23.51 -1.55 12.29
CA LEU A 103 22.65 -0.99 13.32
C LEU A 103 21.83 -2.09 14.00
N ASN A 104 21.84 -2.08 15.33
CA ASN A 104 21.04 -2.98 16.13
C ASN A 104 19.66 -2.36 16.35
N ASP A 105 18.64 -3.21 16.35
CA ASP A 105 17.24 -2.82 16.60
C ASP A 105 16.76 -1.65 15.74
N THR A 106 17.35 -1.50 14.56
CA THR A 106 17.02 -0.46 13.59
C THR A 106 16.61 -1.11 12.30
N PHE A 107 15.41 -0.79 11.87
CA PHE A 107 14.75 -1.36 10.71
C PHE A 107 14.39 -0.25 9.71
N SER A 108 14.22 -0.63 8.46
CA SER A 108 13.80 0.24 7.37
C SER A 108 12.61 -0.38 6.65
N LEU A 109 11.59 0.42 6.37
CA LEU A 109 10.52 0.05 5.47
C LEU A 109 10.93 0.32 4.02
N ASP A 110 11.20 -0.75 3.28
CA ASP A 110 11.48 -0.71 1.86
C ASP A 110 10.16 -0.76 1.08
N ILE A 111 9.80 0.34 0.43
CA ILE A 111 8.68 0.40 -0.50
C ILE A 111 9.21 0.32 -1.93
N ARG A 112 8.78 -0.69 -2.69
CA ARG A 112 9.24 -0.93 -4.07
C ARG A 112 8.09 -0.96 -5.04
N ARG A 113 8.12 -0.08 -6.05
CA ARG A 113 7.22 -0.13 -7.19
C ARG A 113 7.42 -1.41 -7.99
N LEU A 114 6.34 -2.17 -8.18
CA LEU A 114 6.29 -3.35 -9.06
C LEU A 114 5.63 -3.02 -10.40
N LYS A 115 4.57 -2.21 -10.38
CA LYS A 115 3.83 -1.76 -11.56
C LYS A 115 3.17 -0.39 -11.29
N GLY A 116 2.89 0.35 -12.35
CA GLY A 116 2.17 1.63 -12.30
C GLY A 116 3.05 2.79 -12.74
N ASN A 117 2.41 3.91 -13.11
CA ASN A 117 3.15 5.10 -13.53
C ASN A 117 3.86 5.76 -12.32
N LEU A 118 4.88 6.57 -12.60
CA LEU A 118 5.71 7.17 -11.56
C LEU A 118 4.94 8.18 -10.68
N ARG A 119 4.02 8.95 -11.27
CA ARG A 119 3.23 9.97 -10.55
C ARG A 119 2.32 9.34 -9.50
N SER A 120 1.51 8.36 -9.91
CA SER A 120 0.64 7.58 -9.03
C SER A 120 1.41 6.84 -7.93
N TYR A 121 2.56 6.25 -8.27
CA TYR A 121 3.42 5.63 -7.27
C TYR A 121 4.01 6.64 -6.29
N LYS A 122 4.52 7.78 -6.80
CA LYS A 122 5.07 8.84 -5.97
C LYS A 122 4.03 9.38 -4.99
N PHE A 123 2.81 9.63 -5.46
CA PHE A 123 1.71 10.04 -4.59
C PHE A 123 1.49 9.04 -3.44
N LEU A 124 1.41 7.74 -3.73
CA LEU A 124 1.23 6.73 -2.69
C LEU A 124 2.43 6.66 -1.74
N TYR A 125 3.65 6.70 -2.28
CA TYR A 125 4.87 6.70 -1.47
C TYR A 125 4.90 7.88 -0.49
N ASP A 126 4.63 9.09 -0.99
CA ASP A 126 4.58 10.31 -0.20
C ASP A 126 3.45 10.30 0.84
N THR A 127 2.38 9.54 0.60
CA THR A 127 1.24 9.41 1.53
C THR A 127 1.48 8.35 2.61
N ILE A 128 2.27 7.31 2.31
CA ILE A 128 2.61 6.25 3.27
C ILE A 128 3.72 6.70 4.23
N ARG A 129 4.62 7.56 3.74
CA ARG A 129 5.69 8.19 4.52
C ARG A 129 5.14 9.02 5.67
#